data_AF-A0A7W5H8N4-F1
#
_entry.id   AF-A0A7W5H8N4-F1
#
_cell.length_a   1.000
_cell.length_b   1.000
_cell.length_c   1.000
_cell.angle_alpha   90.00
_cell.angle_beta   90.00
_cell.angle_gamma   90.00
#
_symmetry.space_group_name_H-M   'P 1'
#
loop_
_entity.id
_entity.type
_entity.pdbx_description
1 polymer ?
#
loop_
_entity_poly.entity_id
_entity_poly.type
_entity_poly.pdbx_seq_one_letter_code
_entity_poly.pdbx_strand_id
1 'polypeptide(L)'
;MLLEKPHVRRIGLVLLITAALFGPVNSFAESEKKPLRVYVLVGQSNMVGTGAISTIDYIGEDPETAGLFKSMLDEEGKPKTCERVWISSLNGKYRTYGGEGLGKLSPGYGLRREDPATPGDCIGPEYTFGITMEQHYDGPILIIKTAWGGKSLHLEYRPPSAGEYQLPGELVEKFREKGVLEAKQAEVDEYSGKYYRYMIEHVKKVLGDIKRVCPEYEPEAGYELAGFVWFQGWNDYAATAEYPASQGDAQFATYSDLLCHLIRDLRNDLNAPELPFVIGVIGVNGNHTPGLFSGPPNAQEKMERLRRAMAAPAQLDEFKDSVMAVPTAPFWDDKLGNLGMKQLKVQRMRTSIYKKSESGPNADGSMSQADIKRFMEDYTSEIFTPEELAFKERASGTGGFVHYYGSAKFHAQAGQAFAEALLSNQAQ
;
A
#
# COMPACT_ATOMS: atom_id res chain seq x y z
N MET A 1 61.78 -87.74 -6.53
CA MET A 1 60.55 -87.01 -6.16
C MET A 1 60.01 -87.65 -4.88
N LEU A 2 60.43 -87.10 -3.74
CA LEU A 2 59.58 -86.38 -2.76
C LEU A 2 58.69 -87.36 -1.98
N LEU A 3 59.11 -87.90 -0.80
CA LEU A 3 59.10 -87.27 0.55
C LEU A 3 57.73 -86.64 0.87
N GLU A 4 57.05 -86.86 1.99
CA GLU A 4 57.23 -87.63 3.22
C GLU A 4 55.87 -87.55 3.96
N LYS A 5 55.60 -88.47 4.90
CA LYS A 5 54.47 -88.42 5.86
C LYS A 5 54.74 -87.34 6.95
N PRO A 6 54.04 -87.31 8.11
CA PRO A 6 52.61 -87.18 8.47
C PRO A 6 52.39 -86.04 9.51
N HIS A 7 51.15 -85.78 9.96
CA HIS A 7 50.73 -85.84 11.38
C HIS A 7 49.41 -85.12 11.69
N VAL A 8 48.68 -85.73 12.62
CA VAL A 8 47.43 -85.29 13.26
C VAL A 8 47.71 -84.24 14.33
N ARG A 9 46.87 -83.21 14.48
CA ARG A 9 46.52 -82.61 15.79
C ARG A 9 45.26 -81.73 15.76
N ARG A 10 44.51 -81.81 16.87
CA ARG A 10 43.27 -81.12 17.24
C ARG A 10 43.43 -79.60 17.36
N ILE A 11 42.39 -78.84 16.97
CA ILE A 11 42.11 -77.43 17.34
C ILE A 11 40.56 -77.33 17.35
N GLY A 12 39.82 -76.80 18.33
CA GLY A 12 40.06 -75.69 19.24
C GLY A 12 39.02 -74.59 18.91
N LEU A 13 37.91 -74.53 19.65
CA LEU A 13 36.82 -73.56 19.53
C LEU A 13 37.29 -72.16 20.00
N VAL A 14 37.16 -71.12 19.17
CA VAL A 14 37.16 -69.71 19.61
C VAL A 14 36.14 -68.92 18.79
N LEU A 15 35.07 -68.49 19.46
CA LEU A 15 34.16 -67.42 19.02
C LEU A 15 34.88 -66.07 19.13
N LEU A 16 34.82 -65.25 18.08
CA LEU A 16 35.18 -63.83 18.12
C LEU A 16 33.98 -63.01 17.65
N ILE A 17 33.25 -62.45 18.62
CA ILE A 17 32.19 -61.45 18.44
C ILE A 17 32.90 -60.12 18.15
N THR A 18 32.76 -59.59 16.94
CA THR A 18 33.15 -58.21 16.61
C THR A 18 31.91 -57.32 16.75
N ALA A 19 31.84 -56.58 17.86
CA ALA A 19 30.85 -55.53 18.03
C ALA A 19 31.30 -54.29 17.25
N ALA A 20 30.66 -54.04 16.10
CA ALA A 20 30.79 -52.78 15.38
C ALA A 20 29.88 -51.73 16.06
N LEU A 21 30.50 -50.76 16.74
CA LEU A 21 29.86 -49.56 17.25
C LEU A 21 29.44 -48.66 16.07
N PHE A 22 28.23 -48.86 15.55
CA PHE A 22 27.54 -47.85 14.75
C PHE A 22 26.82 -46.90 15.71
N GLY A 23 27.49 -45.82 16.10
CA GLY A 23 26.80 -44.67 16.69
C GLY A 23 25.98 -43.96 15.61
N PRO A 24 24.74 -43.52 15.90
CA PRO A 24 23.98 -42.73 14.94
C PRO A 24 24.67 -41.38 14.77
N VAL A 25 25.17 -41.12 13.55
CA VAL A 25 25.49 -39.77 13.12
C VAL A 25 24.16 -39.06 12.95
N ASN A 26 23.71 -38.35 14.00
CA ASN A 26 22.69 -37.33 13.84
C ASN A 26 23.31 -36.21 13.00
N SER A 27 23.22 -36.33 11.67
CA SER A 27 23.26 -35.18 10.80
C SER A 27 22.03 -34.35 11.14
N PHE A 28 22.18 -33.39 12.07
CA PHE A 28 21.32 -32.23 12.06
C PHE A 28 21.51 -31.59 10.70
N ALA A 29 20.53 -31.75 9.83
CA ALA A 29 20.43 -30.94 8.63
C ALA A 29 20.33 -29.49 9.12
N GLU A 30 21.44 -28.77 9.04
CA GLU A 30 21.43 -27.32 9.17
C GLU A 30 20.52 -26.82 8.05
N SER A 31 19.31 -26.35 8.40
CA SER A 31 18.38 -25.89 7.38
C SER A 31 19.07 -24.75 6.65
N GLU A 32 19.26 -24.90 5.34
CA GLU A 32 19.88 -23.88 4.50
C GLU A 32 19.16 -22.54 4.74
N LYS A 33 19.88 -21.58 5.33
CA LYS A 33 19.30 -20.31 5.75
C LYS A 33 18.88 -19.54 4.50
N LYS A 34 17.58 -19.34 4.32
CA LYS A 34 17.03 -18.64 3.16
C LYS A 34 17.43 -17.14 3.20
N PRO A 35 17.69 -16.50 2.05
CA PRO A 35 18.01 -15.07 1.99
C PRO A 35 16.84 -14.21 2.52
N LEU A 36 17.14 -13.00 2.98
CA LEU A 36 16.07 -12.04 3.32
C LEU A 36 15.41 -11.53 2.04
N ARG A 37 14.08 -11.66 1.94
CA ARG A 37 13.33 -11.01 0.85
C ARG A 37 12.89 -9.61 1.28
N VAL A 38 13.31 -8.60 0.51
CA VAL A 38 13.00 -7.20 0.77
C VAL A 38 11.97 -6.69 -0.24
N TYR A 39 10.88 -6.11 0.25
CA TYR A 39 9.84 -5.50 -0.56
C TYR A 39 9.72 -4.01 -0.24
N VAL A 40 9.63 -3.17 -1.27
CA VAL A 40 9.53 -1.72 -1.10
C VAL A 40 8.12 -1.26 -1.47
N LEU A 41 7.40 -0.64 -0.53
CA LEU A 41 6.02 -0.21 -0.67
C LEU A 41 5.93 1.32 -0.64
N VAL A 42 5.52 1.94 -1.75
CA VAL A 42 5.61 3.39 -1.94
C VAL A 42 4.30 3.95 -2.47
N GLY A 43 3.97 5.17 -2.06
CA GLY A 43 2.91 5.93 -2.70
C GLY A 43 2.37 7.05 -1.84
N GLN A 44 1.16 7.48 -2.14
CA GLN A 44 0.49 8.53 -1.37
C GLN A 44 -0.39 7.95 -0.24
N SER A 45 -1.42 8.68 0.20
CA SER A 45 -2.45 8.22 1.15
C SER A 45 -3.01 6.80 0.90
N ASN A 46 -3.10 6.37 -0.36
CA ASN A 46 -3.56 5.02 -0.71
C ASN A 46 -2.61 3.92 -0.19
N MET A 47 -1.30 4.16 -0.28
CA MET A 47 -0.27 3.30 0.32
C MET A 47 -0.12 3.56 1.83
N VAL A 48 -0.25 4.81 2.29
CA VAL A 48 -0.22 5.13 3.73
C VAL A 48 -1.20 4.24 4.48
N GLY A 49 -2.43 4.10 3.98
CA GLY A 49 -3.41 3.21 4.57
C GLY A 49 -4.26 3.88 5.63
N THR A 50 -5.56 4.00 5.37
CA THR A 50 -6.53 4.59 6.31
C THR A 50 -7.56 3.55 6.75
N GLY A 51 -7.30 2.27 6.51
CA GLY A 51 -8.21 1.19 6.88
C GLY A 51 -8.22 1.04 8.39
N ALA A 52 -9.28 1.46 9.06
CA ALA A 52 -9.34 1.43 10.51
C ALA A 52 -9.33 -0.02 11.02
N ILE A 53 -8.47 -0.30 12.00
CA ILE A 53 -8.36 -1.63 12.63
C ILE A 53 -9.71 -2.09 13.20
N SER A 54 -10.52 -1.15 13.71
CA SER A 54 -11.88 -1.39 14.20
C SER A 54 -12.85 -1.95 13.14
N THR A 55 -12.48 -1.93 11.86
CA THR A 55 -13.29 -2.43 10.75
C THR A 55 -12.78 -3.75 10.17
N ILE A 56 -11.78 -4.39 10.81
CA ILE A 56 -11.24 -5.68 10.34
C ILE A 56 -12.32 -6.78 10.38
N ASP A 57 -13.17 -6.82 11.41
CA ASP A 57 -14.23 -7.83 11.53
C ASP A 57 -15.23 -7.76 10.37
N TYR A 58 -15.49 -6.56 9.84
CA TYR A 58 -16.36 -6.37 8.68
C TYR A 58 -15.85 -7.09 7.42
N ILE A 59 -14.54 -7.35 7.31
CA ILE A 59 -13.96 -8.14 6.22
C ILE A 59 -14.52 -9.58 6.24
N GLY A 60 -14.78 -10.14 7.42
CA GLY A 60 -15.31 -11.49 7.58
C GLY A 60 -16.80 -11.62 7.26
N GLU A 61 -17.55 -10.51 7.19
CA GLU A 61 -18.98 -10.53 6.87
C GLU A 61 -19.28 -10.77 5.38
N ASP A 62 -18.27 -10.60 4.52
CA ASP A 62 -18.38 -10.91 3.10
C ASP A 62 -17.77 -12.29 2.81
N PRO A 63 -18.55 -13.24 2.26
CA PRO A 63 -18.04 -14.55 1.88
C PRO A 63 -16.80 -14.52 0.98
N GLU A 64 -16.66 -13.51 0.10
CA GLU A 64 -15.51 -13.39 -0.80
C GLU A 64 -14.22 -13.02 -0.06
N THR A 65 -14.32 -12.28 1.05
CA THR A 65 -13.17 -11.85 1.86
C THR A 65 -13.04 -12.59 3.18
N ALA A 66 -13.92 -13.56 3.49
CA ALA A 66 -13.87 -14.35 4.71
C ALA A 66 -12.56 -15.15 4.85
N GLY A 67 -12.02 -15.67 3.74
CA GLY A 67 -10.72 -16.34 3.73
C GLY A 67 -9.56 -15.41 4.08
N LEU A 68 -9.57 -14.20 3.51
CA LEU A 68 -8.61 -13.15 3.81
C LEU A 68 -8.69 -12.74 5.29
N PHE A 69 -9.90 -12.49 5.80
CA PHE A 69 -10.12 -12.20 7.22
C PHE A 69 -9.53 -13.28 8.12
N LYS A 70 -9.81 -14.57 7.85
CA LYS A 70 -9.26 -15.68 8.63
C LYS A 70 -7.73 -15.68 8.65
N SER A 71 -7.08 -15.32 7.54
CA SER A 71 -5.61 -15.24 7.48
C SER A 71 -5.01 -14.13 8.34
N MET A 72 -5.79 -13.11 8.68
CA MET A 72 -5.39 -11.98 9.51
C MET A 72 -5.46 -12.27 11.00
N LEU A 73 -6.10 -13.36 11.41
CA LEU A 73 -6.31 -13.66 12.83
C LEU A 73 -5.25 -14.62 13.40
N ASP A 74 -4.95 -14.45 14.69
CA ASP A 74 -4.21 -15.40 15.51
C ASP A 74 -5.14 -16.50 16.07
N GLU A 75 -4.58 -17.38 16.89
CA GLU A 75 -5.33 -18.48 17.51
C GLU A 75 -6.42 -17.99 18.47
N GLU A 76 -6.26 -16.79 19.04
CA GLU A 76 -7.22 -16.10 19.90
C GLU A 76 -8.27 -15.31 19.12
N GLY A 77 -8.22 -15.31 17.78
CA GLY A 77 -9.16 -14.60 16.93
C GLY A 77 -8.92 -13.09 16.85
N LYS A 78 -7.73 -12.60 17.19
CA LYS A 78 -7.33 -11.19 17.11
C LYS A 78 -6.43 -10.95 15.89
N PRO A 79 -6.37 -9.70 15.38
CA PRO A 79 -5.41 -9.36 14.33
C PRO A 79 -3.96 -9.72 14.70
N LYS A 80 -3.37 -10.63 13.95
CA LYS A 80 -2.08 -11.25 14.27
C LYS A 80 -0.88 -10.35 14.00
N THR A 81 0.22 -10.62 14.69
CA THR A 81 1.56 -10.16 14.30
C THR A 81 2.23 -11.25 13.47
N CYS A 82 2.82 -10.89 12.33
CA CYS A 82 3.57 -11.83 11.50
C CYS A 82 4.82 -12.31 12.24
N GLU A 83 5.19 -13.57 12.04
CA GLU A 83 6.33 -14.19 12.70
C GLU A 83 7.65 -13.84 12.01
N ARG A 84 7.67 -13.87 10.67
CA ARG A 84 8.85 -13.74 9.81
C ARG A 84 8.84 -12.47 8.95
N VAL A 85 7.97 -11.51 9.27
CA VAL A 85 7.88 -10.25 8.53
C VAL A 85 8.22 -9.08 9.43
N TRP A 86 9.22 -8.31 9.04
CA TRP A 86 9.59 -7.05 9.66
C TRP A 86 9.24 -5.88 8.74
N ILE A 87 9.06 -4.71 9.33
CA ILE A 87 8.75 -3.50 8.58
C ILE A 87 9.57 -2.32 9.10
N SER A 88 10.06 -1.51 8.17
CA SER A 88 10.44 -0.12 8.40
C SER A 88 9.45 0.76 7.63
N SER A 89 8.61 1.50 8.33
CA SER A 89 7.58 2.36 7.74
C SER A 89 7.89 3.82 8.02
N LEU A 90 8.13 4.59 6.97
CA LEU A 90 8.31 6.03 6.97
C LEU A 90 7.04 6.69 6.44
N ASN A 91 6.31 7.37 7.32
CA ASN A 91 5.11 8.14 7.02
C ASN A 91 5.13 9.49 7.76
N GLY A 92 4.23 10.44 7.45
CA GLY A 92 4.11 11.74 8.14
C GLY A 92 3.84 12.95 7.22
N LYS A 93 4.06 14.18 7.69
CA LYS A 93 4.11 15.44 6.93
C LYS A 93 5.53 16.02 7.00
N TYR A 94 6.03 16.56 5.88
CA TYR A 94 7.35 17.21 5.90
C TYR A 94 7.41 18.34 6.95
N ARG A 95 8.45 18.28 7.81
CA ARG A 95 8.77 19.15 8.96
C ARG A 95 7.83 19.13 10.17
N THR A 96 6.69 18.45 10.12
CA THR A 96 5.86 18.19 11.31
C THR A 96 5.17 16.86 11.10
N TYR A 97 5.53 15.87 11.92
CA TYR A 97 5.23 14.43 11.79
C TYR A 97 6.08 13.71 10.75
N GLY A 98 6.91 12.78 11.19
CA GLY A 98 7.40 11.76 10.28
C GLY A 98 8.71 11.19 10.73
N GLY A 99 8.61 10.03 11.35
CA GLY A 99 9.75 9.21 11.65
C GLY A 99 9.49 7.80 11.19
N GLU A 100 10.54 7.02 11.30
CA GLU A 100 10.53 5.61 11.02
C GLU A 100 9.90 4.86 12.20
N GLY A 101 8.82 4.14 11.94
CA GLY A 101 8.32 3.11 12.85
C GLY A 101 8.78 1.75 12.39
N LEU A 102 9.26 0.93 13.33
CA LEU A 102 9.92 -0.34 13.06
C LEU A 102 9.43 -1.45 13.99
N GLY A 103 9.47 -2.69 13.50
CA GLY A 103 9.14 -3.88 14.28
C GLY A 103 8.70 -5.05 13.41
N LYS A 104 8.21 -6.12 14.06
CA LYS A 104 7.45 -7.16 13.35
C LYS A 104 6.17 -6.56 12.78
N LEU A 105 5.77 -7.03 11.60
CA LEU A 105 4.58 -6.55 10.93
C LEU A 105 3.34 -6.96 11.72
N SER A 106 2.58 -5.97 12.17
CA SER A 106 1.31 -6.09 12.86
C SER A 106 0.36 -5.00 12.35
N PRO A 107 -0.91 -4.95 12.77
CA PRO A 107 -1.73 -3.77 12.50
C PRO A 107 -1.12 -2.50 13.10
N GLY A 108 -1.38 -1.34 12.49
CA GLY A 108 -0.96 -0.03 13.00
C GLY A 108 0.19 0.63 12.25
N TYR A 109 0.70 0.03 11.17
CA TYR A 109 1.66 0.66 10.25
C TYR A 109 1.01 1.45 9.11
N GLY A 110 -0.32 1.64 9.18
CA GLY A 110 -1.09 2.52 8.31
C GLY A 110 -0.82 4.01 8.59
N LEU A 111 -1.87 4.82 8.59
CA LEU A 111 -1.80 6.21 9.00
C LEU A 111 -1.39 6.34 10.48
N ARG A 112 -0.24 6.96 10.73
CA ARG A 112 0.21 7.39 12.06
C ARG A 112 0.31 8.91 12.11
N ARG A 113 -0.25 9.51 13.15
CA ARG A 113 -0.40 10.97 13.26
C ARG A 113 0.47 11.61 14.32
N GLU A 114 1.04 10.83 15.23
CA GLU A 114 1.76 11.36 16.39
C GLU A 114 3.18 10.81 16.45
N ASP A 115 3.41 9.86 17.36
CA ASP A 115 4.67 9.17 17.49
C ASP A 115 4.81 8.09 16.40
N PRO A 116 5.82 8.18 15.52
CA PRO A 116 6.08 7.17 14.50
C PRO A 116 6.44 5.79 15.08
N ALA A 117 6.94 5.72 16.31
CA ALA A 117 7.29 4.45 16.98
C ALA A 117 6.06 3.76 17.62
N THR A 118 4.95 4.47 17.80
CA THR A 118 3.72 3.92 18.37
C THR A 118 2.80 3.43 17.24
N PRO A 119 2.27 2.20 17.32
CA PRO A 119 1.27 1.71 16.35
C PRO A 119 0.05 2.63 16.27
N GLY A 120 -0.39 2.91 15.04
CA GLY A 120 -1.62 3.67 14.78
C GLY A 120 -2.89 2.82 14.87
N ASP A 121 -4.02 3.44 14.57
CA ASP A 121 -5.35 2.83 14.52
C ASP A 121 -5.72 2.32 13.11
N CYS A 122 -4.79 2.39 12.16
CA CYS A 122 -5.02 2.07 10.76
C CYS A 122 -4.03 1.01 10.24
N ILE A 123 -4.51 0.21 9.29
CA ILE A 123 -3.72 -0.58 8.37
C ILE A 123 -3.67 0.11 6.99
N GLY A 124 -2.58 -0.12 6.27
CA GLY A 124 -2.56 -0.01 4.82
C GLY A 124 -2.42 -1.37 4.14
N PRO A 125 -2.11 -1.36 2.83
CA PRO A 125 -1.88 -2.59 2.08
C PRO A 125 -0.72 -3.42 2.63
N GLU A 126 0.21 -2.83 3.39
CA GLU A 126 1.37 -3.54 3.94
C GLU A 126 0.99 -4.73 4.81
N TYR A 127 -0.14 -4.66 5.51
CA TYR A 127 -0.46 -5.66 6.52
C TYR A 127 -0.80 -7.00 5.88
N THR A 128 -1.79 -7.01 4.98
CA THR A 128 -2.15 -8.24 4.25
C THR A 128 -1.13 -8.60 3.17
N PHE A 129 -0.41 -7.63 2.61
CA PHE A 129 0.74 -7.93 1.75
C PHE A 129 1.76 -8.82 2.47
N GLY A 130 2.17 -8.44 3.69
CA GLY A 130 3.13 -9.23 4.45
C GLY A 130 2.58 -10.57 4.92
N ILE A 131 1.30 -10.64 5.33
CA ILE A 131 0.64 -11.91 5.66
C ILE A 131 0.68 -12.87 4.47
N THR A 132 0.31 -12.39 3.28
CA THR A 132 0.32 -13.21 2.05
C THR A 132 1.74 -13.63 1.67
N MET A 133 2.73 -12.75 1.80
CA MET A 133 4.13 -13.11 1.54
C MET A 133 4.66 -14.17 2.51
N GLU A 134 4.33 -14.05 3.80
CA GLU A 134 4.75 -15.00 4.84
C GLU A 134 4.19 -16.42 4.59
N GLN A 135 2.99 -16.52 4.03
CA GLN A 135 2.38 -17.81 3.66
C GLN A 135 3.10 -18.52 2.50
N HIS A 136 3.82 -17.77 1.67
CA HIS A 136 4.47 -18.29 0.46
C HIS A 136 6.01 -18.34 0.59
N TYR A 137 6.56 -17.90 1.71
CA TYR A 137 8.00 -17.88 1.94
C TYR A 137 8.37 -18.23 3.39
N ASP A 138 9.18 -19.28 3.54
CA ASP A 138 9.62 -19.75 4.86
C ASP A 138 10.83 -18.97 5.42
N GLY A 139 11.42 -18.07 4.63
CA GLY A 139 12.55 -17.24 5.09
C GLY A 139 12.09 -15.91 5.69
N PRO A 140 13.03 -15.08 6.19
CA PRO A 140 12.70 -13.76 6.72
C PRO A 140 12.30 -12.81 5.60
N ILE A 141 11.39 -11.87 5.90
CA ILE A 141 10.86 -10.86 4.99
C ILE A 141 11.01 -9.48 5.62
N LEU A 142 11.45 -8.50 4.84
CA LEU A 142 11.50 -7.10 5.24
C LEU A 142 10.66 -6.24 4.29
N ILE A 143 9.72 -5.49 4.85
CA ILE A 143 8.99 -4.43 4.13
C ILE A 143 9.63 -3.09 4.43
N ILE A 144 10.00 -2.34 3.40
CA ILE A 144 10.41 -0.94 3.50
C ILE A 144 9.28 -0.09 2.92
N LYS A 145 8.48 0.55 3.77
CA LYS A 145 7.35 1.37 3.36
C LYS A 145 7.70 2.85 3.43
N THR A 146 7.51 3.58 2.34
CA THR A 146 7.69 5.05 2.28
C THR A 146 6.47 5.70 1.65
N ALA A 147 5.58 6.28 2.46
CA ALA A 147 4.31 6.79 1.94
C ALA A 147 3.83 8.06 2.66
N TRP A 148 3.30 9.02 1.91
CA TRP A 148 2.86 10.31 2.46
C TRP A 148 1.57 10.81 1.79
N GLY A 149 0.65 11.35 2.58
CA GLY A 149 -0.58 11.94 2.05
C GLY A 149 -0.30 13.15 1.14
N GLY A 150 -1.09 13.28 0.08
CA GLY A 150 -1.08 14.46 -0.78
C GLY A 150 0.20 14.65 -1.58
N LYS A 151 0.74 13.58 -2.16
CA LYS A 151 1.92 13.61 -3.03
C LYS A 151 1.58 13.13 -4.43
N SER A 152 2.02 13.88 -5.42
CA SER A 152 1.84 13.61 -6.84
C SER A 152 3.08 13.00 -7.48
N LEU A 153 2.88 12.33 -8.61
CA LEU A 153 3.96 11.89 -9.47
C LEU A 153 4.56 13.05 -10.29
N HIS A 154 3.74 14.00 -10.75
CA HIS A 154 4.23 15.13 -11.56
C HIS A 154 5.20 16.06 -10.84
N LEU A 155 5.04 16.25 -9.52
CA LEU A 155 5.86 17.15 -8.71
C LEU A 155 6.68 16.41 -7.64
N GLU A 156 6.06 15.89 -6.59
CA GLU A 156 6.81 15.47 -5.39
C GLU A 156 7.63 14.20 -5.58
N TYR A 157 7.09 13.23 -6.31
CA TYR A 157 7.76 12.00 -6.69
C TYR A 157 8.41 12.07 -8.08
N ARG A 158 8.53 13.26 -8.66
CA ARG A 158 9.08 13.43 -10.01
C ARG A 158 10.46 12.76 -10.12
N PRO A 159 10.62 11.78 -11.02
CA PRO A 159 11.89 11.08 -11.19
C PRO A 159 12.97 12.02 -11.76
N PRO A 160 14.23 11.90 -11.33
CA PRO A 160 15.33 12.74 -11.83
C PRO A 160 15.48 12.77 -13.36
N SER A 161 15.31 11.63 -14.04
CA SER A 161 15.48 11.55 -15.50
C SER A 161 14.34 12.21 -16.28
N ALA A 162 13.24 12.58 -15.61
CA ALA A 162 12.16 13.37 -16.21
C ALA A 162 12.44 14.88 -16.24
N GLY A 163 13.59 15.32 -15.71
CA GLY A 163 13.96 16.74 -15.60
C GLY A 163 13.17 17.49 -14.52
N GLU A 164 13.38 18.80 -14.43
CA GLU A 164 12.69 19.65 -13.45
C GLU A 164 11.22 19.87 -13.83
N TYR A 165 10.35 19.96 -12.81
CA TYR A 165 8.95 20.33 -13.03
C TYR A 165 8.85 21.80 -13.45
N GLN A 166 8.01 22.08 -14.44
CA GLN A 166 7.72 23.43 -14.91
C GLN A 166 6.25 23.72 -14.68
N LEU A 167 5.92 24.89 -14.13
CA LEU A 167 4.54 25.29 -13.93
C LEU A 167 3.82 25.42 -15.30
N PRO A 168 2.61 24.86 -15.45
CA PRO A 168 1.76 25.13 -16.61
C PRO A 168 1.56 26.63 -16.82
N GLY A 169 1.59 27.08 -18.08
CA GLY A 169 1.52 28.51 -18.42
C GLY A 169 0.29 29.22 -17.84
N GLU A 170 -0.87 28.56 -17.79
CA GLU A 170 -2.07 29.10 -17.15
C GLU A 170 -1.88 29.39 -15.65
N LEU A 171 -1.15 28.52 -14.94
CA LEU A 171 -0.82 28.74 -13.53
C LEU A 171 0.20 29.88 -13.37
N VAL A 172 1.16 29.99 -14.27
CA VAL A 172 2.14 31.10 -14.27
C VAL A 172 1.43 32.45 -14.36
N GLU A 173 0.53 32.61 -15.34
CA GLU A 173 -0.25 33.85 -15.49
C GLU A 173 -1.10 34.13 -14.25
N LYS A 174 -1.86 33.12 -13.79
CA LYS A 174 -2.74 33.26 -12.61
C LYS A 174 -1.97 33.60 -11.33
N PHE A 175 -0.78 33.05 -11.13
CA PHE A 175 0.04 33.36 -9.97
C PHE A 175 0.73 34.72 -10.10
N ARG A 176 1.07 35.15 -11.31
CA ARG A 176 1.58 36.50 -11.58
C ARG A 176 0.53 37.54 -11.24
N GLU A 177 -0.70 37.37 -11.73
CA GLU A 177 -1.84 38.26 -11.42
C GLU A 177 -2.11 38.36 -9.92
N LYS A 178 -1.93 37.26 -9.19
CA LYS A 178 -2.11 37.19 -7.73
C LYS A 178 -0.90 37.69 -6.94
N GLY A 179 0.22 38.04 -7.58
CA GLY A 179 1.45 38.45 -6.91
C GLY A 179 2.11 37.35 -6.08
N VAL A 180 1.89 36.07 -6.42
CA VAL A 180 2.42 34.90 -5.67
C VAL A 180 3.30 33.98 -6.51
N LEU A 181 3.65 34.38 -7.75
CA LEU A 181 4.43 33.55 -8.68
C LEU A 181 5.78 33.12 -8.08
N GLU A 182 6.54 34.05 -7.52
CA GLU A 182 7.86 33.74 -6.93
C GLU A 182 7.76 32.73 -5.79
N ALA A 183 6.79 32.92 -4.89
CA ALA A 183 6.55 31.99 -3.79
C ALA A 183 6.14 30.59 -4.31
N LYS A 184 5.34 30.53 -5.36
CA LYS A 184 4.92 29.26 -5.98
C LYS A 184 6.03 28.58 -6.76
N GLN A 185 6.92 29.34 -7.39
CA GLN A 185 8.11 28.80 -8.03
C GLN A 185 9.07 28.24 -6.97
N ALA A 186 9.30 28.95 -5.86
CA ALA A 186 10.11 28.44 -4.76
C ALA A 186 9.54 27.15 -4.14
N GLU A 187 8.21 27.03 -4.02
CA GLU A 187 7.56 25.76 -3.63
C GLU A 187 7.84 24.64 -4.64
N VAL A 188 7.72 24.91 -5.94
CA VAL A 188 8.05 23.94 -6.99
C VAL A 188 9.50 23.47 -6.88
N ASP A 189 10.44 24.41 -6.77
CA ASP A 189 11.87 24.12 -6.69
C ASP A 189 12.19 23.31 -5.41
N GLU A 190 11.53 23.60 -4.29
CA GLU A 190 11.70 22.86 -3.04
C GLU A 190 11.18 21.41 -3.13
N TYR A 191 10.04 21.20 -3.79
CA TYR A 191 9.31 19.93 -3.72
C TYR A 191 9.53 19.01 -4.94
N SER A 192 10.00 19.52 -6.07
CA SER A 192 10.28 18.74 -7.27
C SER A 192 11.22 17.56 -6.99
N GLY A 193 10.71 16.33 -7.12
CA GLY A 193 11.41 15.08 -6.88
C GLY A 193 11.87 14.86 -5.43
N LYS A 194 11.44 15.69 -4.47
CA LYS A 194 11.90 15.62 -3.08
C LYS A 194 11.55 14.28 -2.42
N TYR A 195 10.35 13.78 -2.68
CA TYR A 195 9.86 12.54 -2.07
C TYR A 195 10.38 11.30 -2.80
N TYR A 196 10.77 11.42 -4.07
CA TYR A 196 11.60 10.41 -4.73
C TYR A 196 12.94 10.24 -4.00
N ARG A 197 13.65 11.36 -3.74
CA ARG A 197 14.93 11.33 -3.03
C ARG A 197 14.79 10.75 -1.61
N TYR A 198 13.77 11.15 -0.86
CA TYR A 198 13.51 10.59 0.48
C TYR A 198 13.20 9.09 0.46
N MET A 199 12.43 8.62 -0.54
CA MET A 199 12.20 7.20 -0.72
C MET A 199 13.53 6.45 -0.91
N ILE A 200 14.37 6.89 -1.86
CA ILE A 200 15.66 6.25 -2.15
C ILE A 200 16.61 6.31 -0.94
N GLU A 201 16.70 7.47 -0.27
CA GLU A 201 17.52 7.64 0.93
C GLU A 201 17.08 6.69 2.06
N HIS A 202 15.78 6.56 2.30
CA HIS A 202 15.27 5.67 3.33
C HIS A 202 15.49 4.19 3.00
N VAL A 203 15.26 3.79 1.74
CA VAL A 203 15.55 2.43 1.29
C VAL A 203 17.04 2.11 1.49
N LYS A 204 17.94 2.99 1.04
CA LYS A 204 19.40 2.82 1.23
C LYS A 204 19.80 2.80 2.71
N LYS A 205 19.18 3.64 3.55
CA LYS A 205 19.41 3.64 5.01
C LYS A 205 19.06 2.29 5.63
N VAL A 206 17.90 1.72 5.27
CA VAL A 206 17.48 0.43 5.84
C VAL A 206 18.34 -0.71 5.31
N LEU A 207 18.64 -0.74 4.01
CA LEU A 207 19.51 -1.77 3.41
C LEU A 207 20.96 -1.72 3.93
N GLY A 208 21.45 -0.54 4.31
CA GLY A 208 22.76 -0.36 4.92
C GLY A 208 22.85 -0.81 6.39
N ASP A 209 21.71 -1.00 7.05
CA ASP A 209 21.62 -1.42 8.47
C ASP A 209 20.38 -2.29 8.71
N ILE A 210 20.33 -3.43 8.02
CA ILE A 210 19.17 -4.33 8.03
C ILE A 210 18.93 -4.92 9.41
N LYS A 211 19.99 -5.30 10.15
CA LYS A 211 19.87 -5.93 11.49
C LYS A 211 19.13 -5.06 12.50
N ARG A 212 19.18 -3.73 12.35
CA ARG A 212 18.41 -2.80 13.18
C ARG A 212 16.90 -2.98 13.03
N VAL A 213 16.43 -3.39 11.85
CA VAL A 213 15.00 -3.57 11.55
C VAL A 213 14.58 -5.04 11.63
N CYS A 214 15.40 -5.94 11.08
CA CYS A 214 15.19 -7.38 11.05
C CYS A 214 16.35 -8.09 11.79
N PRO A 215 16.24 -8.31 13.12
CA PRO A 215 17.30 -8.97 13.89
C PRO A 215 17.63 -10.39 13.43
N GLU A 216 16.68 -11.07 12.78
CA GLU A 216 16.84 -12.41 12.20
C GLU A 216 17.58 -12.40 10.85
N TYR A 217 17.97 -11.22 10.34
CA TYR A 217 18.78 -11.13 9.13
C TYR A 217 20.19 -11.66 9.37
N GLU A 218 20.65 -12.57 8.51
CA GLU A 218 21.98 -13.15 8.55
C GLU A 218 22.78 -12.66 7.33
N PRO A 219 23.84 -11.84 7.51
CA PRO A 219 24.61 -11.27 6.41
C PRO A 219 25.17 -12.31 5.44
N GLU A 220 25.48 -13.51 5.93
CA GLU A 220 25.99 -14.63 5.15
C GLU A 220 24.95 -15.20 4.17
N ALA A 221 23.66 -15.13 4.52
CA ALA A 221 22.56 -15.52 3.63
C ALA A 221 22.20 -14.42 2.62
N GLY A 222 22.60 -13.17 2.89
CA GLY A 222 22.33 -12.02 2.04
C GLY A 222 20.85 -11.64 1.95
N TYR A 223 20.55 -10.65 1.11
CA TYR A 223 19.18 -10.20 0.84
C TYR A 223 18.93 -10.05 -0.66
N GLU A 224 17.65 -10.11 -1.03
CA GLU A 224 17.14 -9.91 -2.38
C GLU A 224 16.10 -8.79 -2.35
N LEU A 225 16.21 -7.82 -3.28
CA LEU A 225 15.11 -6.91 -3.57
C LEU A 225 14.07 -7.65 -4.41
N ALA A 226 13.06 -8.19 -3.75
CA ALA A 226 12.11 -9.15 -4.32
C ALA A 226 10.88 -8.48 -4.98
N GLY A 227 10.67 -7.18 -4.75
CA GLY A 227 9.64 -6.42 -5.46
C GLY A 227 9.43 -5.01 -4.95
N PHE A 228 8.79 -4.21 -5.80
CA PHE A 228 8.38 -2.84 -5.52
C PHE A 228 6.87 -2.69 -5.77
N VAL A 229 6.17 -1.95 -4.91
CA VAL A 229 4.74 -1.65 -5.08
C VAL A 229 4.54 -0.13 -5.07
N TRP A 230 4.01 0.41 -6.15
CA TRP A 230 3.60 1.80 -6.27
C TRP A 230 2.07 1.93 -6.15
N PHE A 231 1.58 2.67 -5.14
CA PHE A 231 0.14 2.94 -5.00
C PHE A 231 -0.17 4.42 -4.78
N GLN A 232 -0.44 5.09 -5.90
CA GLN A 232 -0.69 6.53 -5.99
C GLN A 232 -1.81 6.84 -7.00
N GLY A 233 -2.17 8.11 -7.22
CA GLY A 233 -2.93 8.53 -8.40
C GLY A 233 -3.84 9.74 -8.15
N TRP A 234 -4.44 9.83 -6.95
CA TRP A 234 -5.43 10.87 -6.63
C TRP A 234 -4.92 12.31 -6.79
N ASN A 235 -3.68 12.59 -6.38
CA ASN A 235 -3.18 13.96 -6.51
C ASN A 235 -2.93 14.37 -7.97
N ASP A 236 -2.55 13.42 -8.83
CA ASP A 236 -2.46 13.65 -10.28
C ASP A 236 -3.86 13.75 -10.89
N TYR A 237 -4.83 12.93 -10.46
CA TYR A 237 -6.24 13.11 -10.82
C TYR A 237 -6.74 14.53 -10.49
N ALA A 238 -6.36 15.07 -9.32
CA ALA A 238 -6.79 16.39 -8.87
C ALA A 238 -6.06 17.55 -9.59
N ALA A 239 -4.88 17.32 -10.17
CA ALA A 239 -4.04 18.32 -10.83
C ALA A 239 -4.58 18.68 -12.24
N THR A 240 -5.77 19.27 -12.30
CA THR A 240 -6.46 19.63 -13.57
C THR A 240 -5.67 20.56 -14.49
N ALA A 241 -4.81 21.43 -13.94
CA ALA A 241 -3.97 22.30 -14.74
C ALA A 241 -2.78 21.56 -15.38
N GLU A 242 -2.30 20.49 -14.72
CA GLU A 242 -1.27 19.60 -15.27
C GLU A 242 -1.84 18.64 -16.31
N TYR A 243 -3.05 18.16 -16.06
CA TYR A 243 -3.76 17.19 -16.90
C TYR A 243 -5.07 17.79 -17.45
N PRO A 244 -4.99 18.76 -18.38
CA PRO A 244 -6.15 19.49 -18.86
C PRO A 244 -7.06 18.61 -19.73
N ALA A 245 -8.38 18.80 -19.60
CA ALA A 245 -9.37 18.01 -20.36
C ALA A 245 -9.27 18.22 -21.88
N SER A 246 -8.67 19.33 -22.33
CA SER A 246 -8.44 19.64 -23.74
C SER A 246 -7.54 18.63 -24.45
N GLN A 247 -6.75 17.84 -23.72
CA GLN A 247 -5.90 16.78 -24.26
C GLN A 247 -6.66 15.49 -24.62
N GLY A 248 -7.96 15.41 -24.33
CA GLY A 248 -8.78 14.25 -24.70
C GLY A 248 -8.23 12.95 -24.12
N ASP A 249 -7.99 11.95 -24.95
CA ASP A 249 -7.50 10.64 -24.49
C ASP A 249 -6.03 10.66 -24.04
N ALA A 250 -5.26 11.67 -24.46
CA ALA A 250 -3.88 11.88 -24.03
C ALA A 250 -3.78 12.64 -22.69
N GLN A 251 -4.91 12.94 -22.02
CA GLN A 251 -4.97 13.77 -20.80
C GLN A 251 -4.00 13.35 -19.70
N PHE A 252 -3.63 12.07 -19.60
CA PHE A 252 -2.69 11.55 -18.60
C PHE A 252 -1.45 10.89 -19.24
N ALA A 253 -1.13 11.18 -20.51
CA ALA A 253 0.05 10.59 -21.17
C ALA A 253 1.34 10.89 -20.40
N THR A 254 1.50 12.13 -19.91
CA THR A 254 2.64 12.52 -19.07
C THR A 254 2.71 11.72 -17.77
N TYR A 255 1.58 11.27 -17.21
CA TYR A 255 1.61 10.39 -16.05
C TYR A 255 2.26 9.05 -16.39
N SER A 256 1.90 8.45 -17.54
CA SER A 256 2.52 7.20 -18.03
C SER A 256 4.02 7.38 -18.25
N ASP A 257 4.42 8.48 -18.91
CA ASP A 257 5.84 8.77 -19.17
C ASP A 257 6.63 8.91 -17.87
N LEU A 258 6.11 9.68 -16.91
CA LEU A 258 6.74 9.84 -15.60
C LEU A 258 6.81 8.53 -14.83
N LEU A 259 5.81 7.66 -14.93
CA LEU A 259 5.85 6.36 -14.28
C LEU A 259 6.90 5.44 -14.90
N CYS A 260 7.13 5.53 -16.22
CA CYS A 260 8.25 4.85 -16.88
C CYS A 260 9.61 5.38 -16.38
N HIS A 261 9.77 6.69 -16.26
CA HIS A 261 10.96 7.29 -15.66
C HIS A 261 11.17 6.83 -14.21
N LEU A 262 10.10 6.76 -13.41
CA LEU A 262 10.15 6.31 -12.02
C LEU A 262 10.69 4.87 -11.93
N ILE A 263 10.17 3.97 -12.76
CA ILE A 263 10.59 2.56 -12.80
C ILE A 263 12.07 2.46 -13.16
N ARG A 264 12.52 3.17 -14.21
CA ARG A 264 13.91 3.13 -14.66
C ARG A 264 14.87 3.72 -13.61
N ASP A 265 14.55 4.89 -13.08
CA ASP A 265 15.40 5.58 -12.10
C ASP A 265 15.51 4.78 -10.80
N LEU A 266 14.40 4.22 -10.32
CA LEU A 266 14.40 3.36 -9.13
C LEU A 266 15.32 2.14 -9.33
N ARG A 267 15.17 1.44 -10.46
CA ARG A 267 15.98 0.25 -10.79
C ARG A 267 17.47 0.60 -10.86
N ASN A 268 17.80 1.75 -11.42
CA ASN A 268 19.18 2.24 -11.48
C ASN A 268 19.70 2.61 -10.07
N ASP A 269 18.95 3.39 -9.30
CA ASP A 269 19.37 3.89 -7.99
C ASP A 269 19.51 2.78 -6.93
N LEU A 270 18.76 1.70 -7.09
CA LEU A 270 18.81 0.50 -6.24
C LEU A 270 19.66 -0.63 -6.84
N ASN A 271 20.27 -0.42 -8.02
CA ASN A 271 21.06 -1.41 -8.74
C ASN A 271 20.34 -2.76 -8.92
N ALA A 272 19.06 -2.69 -9.31
CA ALA A 272 18.16 -3.82 -9.48
C ALA A 272 17.39 -3.73 -10.81
N PRO A 273 18.06 -3.99 -11.97
CA PRO A 273 17.49 -3.77 -13.30
C PRO A 273 16.22 -4.58 -13.60
N GLU A 274 16.08 -5.76 -12.98
CA GLU A 274 14.95 -6.67 -13.17
C GLU A 274 13.94 -6.61 -11.99
N LEU A 275 14.03 -5.61 -11.10
CA LEU A 275 13.17 -5.52 -9.92
C LEU A 275 11.69 -5.61 -10.32
N PRO A 276 10.95 -6.64 -9.87
CA PRO A 276 9.52 -6.75 -10.15
C PRO A 276 8.77 -5.56 -9.58
N PHE A 277 7.83 -5.01 -10.35
CA PHE A 277 7.16 -3.76 -10.02
C PHE A 277 5.64 -3.91 -10.15
N VAL A 278 4.91 -3.66 -9.07
CA VAL A 278 3.45 -3.59 -9.08
C VAL A 278 2.99 -2.14 -9.13
N ILE A 279 2.13 -1.82 -10.09
CA ILE A 279 1.37 -0.58 -10.15
C ILE A 279 -0.03 -0.85 -9.60
N GLY A 280 -0.32 -0.34 -8.40
CA GLY A 280 -1.68 -0.30 -7.87
C GLY A 280 -2.50 0.75 -8.62
N VAL A 281 -3.35 0.30 -9.55
CA VAL A 281 -4.23 1.18 -10.34
C VAL A 281 -5.38 1.65 -9.45
N ILE A 282 -5.54 2.98 -9.34
CA ILE A 282 -6.41 3.62 -8.33
C ILE A 282 -7.87 3.16 -8.40
N GLY A 283 -8.41 2.75 -7.24
CA GLY A 283 -9.75 2.18 -7.11
C GLY A 283 -10.85 3.18 -6.73
N VAL A 284 -10.53 4.47 -6.57
CA VAL A 284 -11.53 5.48 -6.16
C VAL A 284 -12.69 5.53 -7.16
N ASN A 285 -13.92 5.55 -6.65
CA ASN A 285 -15.19 5.42 -7.38
C ASN A 285 -15.53 4.01 -7.89
N GLY A 286 -14.73 3.00 -7.55
CA GLY A 286 -14.99 1.61 -7.89
C GLY A 286 -15.25 1.41 -9.38
N ASN A 287 -16.21 0.54 -9.69
CA ASN A 287 -16.67 0.23 -11.04
C ASN A 287 -17.75 1.20 -11.55
N HIS A 288 -17.85 2.40 -10.97
CA HIS A 288 -18.85 3.41 -11.33
C HIS A 288 -20.30 2.90 -11.23
N THR A 289 -20.59 2.12 -10.18
CA THR A 289 -21.94 1.57 -9.95
C THR A 289 -23.00 2.68 -10.02
N PRO A 290 -24.05 2.51 -10.85
CA PRO A 290 -25.06 3.56 -11.06
C PRO A 290 -25.67 4.05 -9.75
N GLY A 291 -25.72 5.37 -9.57
CA GLY A 291 -26.26 6.01 -8.36
C GLY A 291 -25.30 6.10 -7.17
N LEU A 292 -24.14 5.42 -7.21
CA LEU A 292 -23.12 5.47 -6.16
C LEU A 292 -21.92 6.36 -6.52
N PHE A 293 -21.94 6.91 -7.74
CA PHE A 293 -20.95 7.86 -8.23
C PHE A 293 -21.51 9.28 -8.19
N SER A 294 -20.70 10.22 -7.68
CA SER A 294 -20.94 11.65 -7.85
C SER A 294 -19.64 12.37 -8.16
N GLY A 295 -19.68 13.25 -9.16
CA GLY A 295 -18.53 14.01 -9.61
C GLY A 295 -18.94 15.14 -10.54
N PRO A 296 -18.01 16.04 -10.89
CA PRO A 296 -18.24 17.01 -11.96
C PRO A 296 -18.49 16.29 -13.29
N PRO A 297 -19.01 17.00 -14.31
CA PRO A 297 -19.11 16.45 -15.66
C PRO A 297 -17.80 15.79 -16.11
N ASN A 298 -17.91 14.63 -16.76
CA ASN A 298 -16.80 13.82 -17.27
C ASN A 298 -15.87 13.20 -16.20
N ALA A 299 -16.25 13.18 -14.92
CA ALA A 299 -15.40 12.65 -13.86
C ALA A 299 -15.17 11.13 -13.97
N GLN A 300 -16.12 10.39 -14.54
CA GLN A 300 -15.96 8.96 -14.80
C GLN A 300 -14.90 8.75 -15.88
N GLU A 301 -15.08 9.37 -17.04
CA GLU A 301 -14.20 9.29 -18.20
C GLU A 301 -12.78 9.75 -17.83
N LYS A 302 -12.67 10.81 -17.02
CA LYS A 302 -11.38 11.28 -16.49
C LYS A 302 -10.70 10.22 -15.60
N MET A 303 -11.45 9.57 -14.71
CA MET A 303 -10.89 8.51 -13.86
C MET A 303 -10.47 7.30 -14.69
N GLU A 304 -11.27 6.91 -15.69
CA GLU A 304 -10.93 5.83 -16.62
C GLU A 304 -9.66 6.14 -17.43
N ARG A 305 -9.50 7.38 -17.91
CA ARG A 305 -8.27 7.83 -18.59
C ARG A 305 -7.05 7.73 -17.67
N LEU A 306 -7.16 8.17 -16.42
CA LEU A 306 -6.06 8.03 -15.46
C LEU A 306 -5.74 6.55 -15.22
N ARG A 307 -6.74 5.69 -14.98
CA ARG A 307 -6.52 4.25 -14.75
C ARG A 307 -5.81 3.59 -15.94
N ARG A 308 -6.17 3.95 -17.17
CA ARG A 308 -5.46 3.49 -18.38
C ARG A 308 -4.01 3.99 -18.40
N ALA A 309 -3.78 5.27 -18.11
CA ALA A 309 -2.43 5.84 -18.07
C ALA A 309 -1.55 5.19 -16.99
N MET A 310 -2.12 4.87 -15.82
CA MET A 310 -1.42 4.13 -14.77
C MET A 310 -1.02 2.72 -15.23
N ALA A 311 -1.89 2.02 -15.95
CA ALA A 311 -1.63 0.64 -16.40
C ALA A 311 -0.70 0.56 -17.63
N ALA A 312 -0.60 1.63 -18.41
CA ALA A 312 0.12 1.63 -19.69
C ALA A 312 1.59 1.16 -19.62
N PRO A 313 2.41 1.51 -18.61
CA PRO A 313 3.79 1.04 -18.53
C PRO A 313 3.91 -0.49 -18.50
N ALA A 314 2.97 -1.19 -17.87
CA ALA A 314 2.96 -2.66 -17.81
C ALA A 314 2.73 -3.34 -19.17
N GLN A 315 2.40 -2.58 -20.22
CA GLN A 315 2.19 -3.09 -21.57
C GLN A 315 3.37 -2.82 -22.52
N LEU A 316 4.40 -2.09 -22.06
CA LEU A 316 5.58 -1.81 -22.87
C LEU A 316 6.49 -3.04 -22.96
N ASP A 317 7.11 -3.28 -24.11
CA ASP A 317 7.99 -4.43 -24.32
C ASP A 317 9.14 -4.51 -23.32
N GLU A 318 9.66 -3.36 -22.85
CA GLU A 318 10.73 -3.30 -21.84
C GLU A 318 10.26 -3.69 -20.42
N PHE A 319 8.94 -3.73 -20.17
CA PHE A 319 8.37 -3.85 -18.83
C PHE A 319 7.38 -5.02 -18.68
N LYS A 320 6.83 -5.55 -19.76
CA LYS A 320 5.73 -6.53 -19.75
C LYS A 320 6.00 -7.80 -18.93
N ASP A 321 7.27 -8.19 -18.75
CA ASP A 321 7.67 -9.40 -18.01
C ASP A 321 8.09 -9.11 -16.56
N SER A 322 8.11 -7.83 -16.14
CA SER A 322 8.58 -7.42 -14.80
C SER A 322 7.71 -6.35 -14.15
N VAL A 323 6.70 -5.83 -14.83
CA VAL A 323 5.80 -4.78 -14.33
C VAL A 323 4.35 -5.24 -14.47
N MET A 324 3.61 -5.30 -13.37
CA MET A 324 2.21 -5.69 -13.35
C MET A 324 1.31 -4.53 -12.91
N ALA A 325 0.20 -4.32 -13.61
CA ALA A 325 -0.84 -3.39 -13.19
C ALA A 325 -1.96 -4.14 -12.46
N VAL A 326 -2.22 -3.77 -11.19
CA VAL A 326 -3.25 -4.38 -10.35
C VAL A 326 -4.43 -3.42 -10.22
N PRO A 327 -5.59 -3.69 -10.87
CA PRO A 327 -6.79 -2.88 -10.73
C PRO A 327 -7.38 -3.02 -9.32
N THR A 328 -7.48 -1.92 -8.59
CA THR A 328 -8.09 -1.91 -7.24
C THR A 328 -9.54 -1.42 -7.21
N ALA A 329 -10.10 -1.01 -8.37
CA ALA A 329 -11.50 -0.62 -8.49
C ALA A 329 -12.50 -1.71 -8.04
N PRO A 330 -12.28 -3.01 -8.29
CA PRO A 330 -13.15 -4.06 -7.79
C PRO A 330 -13.24 -4.16 -6.26
N PHE A 331 -12.25 -3.64 -5.52
CA PHE A 331 -12.23 -3.70 -4.05
C PHE A 331 -13.09 -2.63 -3.39
N TRP A 332 -13.69 -1.74 -4.19
CA TRP A 332 -14.57 -0.69 -3.70
C TRP A 332 -15.85 -1.28 -3.10
N ASP A 333 -16.21 -0.80 -1.91
CA ASP A 333 -17.41 -1.28 -1.21
C ASP A 333 -18.62 -0.41 -1.55
N ASP A 334 -19.52 -0.94 -2.38
CA ASP A 334 -20.73 -0.25 -2.81
C ASP A 334 -21.74 -0.03 -1.67
N LYS A 335 -21.75 -0.86 -0.62
CA LYS A 335 -22.61 -0.64 0.55
C LYS A 335 -22.16 0.63 1.29
N LEU A 336 -20.86 0.78 1.49
CA LEU A 336 -20.28 2.03 2.01
C LEU A 336 -20.42 3.18 1.01
N GLY A 337 -20.35 2.91 -0.29
CA GLY A 337 -20.68 3.83 -1.37
C GLY A 337 -22.04 4.50 -1.20
N ASN A 338 -23.07 3.69 -0.99
CA ASN A 338 -24.44 4.14 -0.76
C ASN A 338 -24.57 5.02 0.49
N LEU A 339 -23.94 4.62 1.60
CA LEU A 339 -23.91 5.45 2.81
C LEU A 339 -23.12 6.74 2.61
N GLY A 340 -22.07 6.71 1.78
CA GLY A 340 -21.35 7.90 1.33
C GLY A 340 -22.25 8.90 0.60
N MET A 341 -23.11 8.42 -0.29
CA MET A 341 -24.08 9.27 -1.00
C MET A 341 -25.11 9.89 -0.06
N LYS A 342 -25.61 9.12 0.91
CA LYS A 342 -26.46 9.66 2.00
C LYS A 342 -25.72 10.70 2.83
N GLN A 343 -24.47 10.44 3.18
CA GLN A 343 -23.62 11.37 3.95
C GLN A 343 -23.39 12.68 3.20
N LEU A 344 -23.22 12.63 1.88
CA LEU A 344 -23.12 13.81 1.02
C LEU A 344 -24.40 14.65 1.04
N LYS A 345 -25.60 14.05 1.09
CA LYS A 345 -26.86 14.79 1.26
C LYS A 345 -26.87 15.56 2.59
N VAL A 346 -26.46 14.92 3.68
CA VAL A 346 -26.34 15.57 5.01
C VAL A 346 -25.31 16.71 4.99
N GLN A 347 -24.15 16.51 4.35
CA GLN A 347 -23.13 17.55 4.24
C GLN A 347 -23.56 18.75 3.39
N ARG A 348 -24.27 18.50 2.27
CA ARG A 348 -24.84 19.55 1.43
C ARG A 348 -25.89 20.37 2.18
N MET A 349 -26.76 19.72 2.95
CA MET A 349 -27.74 20.41 3.79
C MET A 349 -27.06 21.29 4.85
N ARG A 350 -26.06 20.73 5.55
CA ARG A 350 -25.26 21.49 6.52
C ARG A 350 -24.62 22.72 5.87
N THR A 351 -24.04 22.55 4.69
CA THR A 351 -23.42 23.66 3.95
C THR A 351 -24.46 24.70 3.53
N SER A 352 -25.65 24.27 3.09
CA SER A 352 -26.77 25.15 2.74
C SER A 352 -27.18 26.05 3.91
N ILE A 353 -27.29 25.47 5.12
CA ILE A 353 -27.62 26.19 6.36
C ILE A 353 -26.55 27.21 6.74
N TYR A 354 -25.27 26.82 6.75
CA TYR A 354 -24.18 27.72 7.14
C TYR A 354 -23.92 28.82 6.10
N LYS A 355 -24.10 28.52 4.82
CA LYS A 355 -23.97 29.52 3.74
C LYS A 355 -25.23 30.37 3.54
N LYS A 356 -26.30 30.12 4.30
CA LYS A 356 -27.60 30.83 4.16
C LYS A 356 -28.06 30.84 2.71
N SER A 357 -28.06 29.66 2.09
CA SER A 357 -28.45 29.54 0.68
C SER A 357 -29.89 30.02 0.51
N GLU A 358 -30.19 30.68 -0.61
CA GLU A 358 -31.44 31.43 -0.83
C GLU A 358 -32.73 30.61 -0.60
N SER A 359 -32.69 29.31 -0.91
CA SER A 359 -33.79 28.37 -0.69
C SER A 359 -33.53 27.38 0.46
N GLY A 360 -32.59 27.69 1.34
CA GLY A 360 -32.16 26.83 2.45
C GLY A 360 -32.96 27.03 3.73
N PRO A 361 -32.93 26.09 4.68
CA PRO A 361 -33.64 26.19 5.96
C PRO A 361 -33.25 27.40 6.82
N ASN A 362 -32.09 28.01 6.56
CA ASN A 362 -31.55 29.17 7.26
C ASN A 362 -31.32 30.36 6.32
N ALA A 363 -32.15 30.51 5.28
CA ALA A 363 -31.99 31.56 4.27
C ALA A 363 -32.04 32.98 4.88
N ASP A 364 -32.90 33.20 5.87
CA ASP A 364 -33.02 34.47 6.60
C ASP A 364 -31.94 34.66 7.70
N GLY A 365 -31.16 33.62 7.98
CA GLY A 365 -30.13 33.62 9.02
C GLY A 365 -30.67 33.61 10.45
N SER A 366 -31.95 33.26 10.66
CA SER A 366 -32.61 33.31 11.97
C SER A 366 -32.28 32.12 12.89
N MET A 367 -31.77 31.01 12.35
CA MET A 367 -31.50 29.81 13.17
C MET A 367 -30.36 30.04 14.16
N SER A 368 -30.62 29.76 15.44
CA SER A 368 -29.55 29.69 16.45
C SER A 368 -28.69 28.44 16.26
N GLN A 369 -27.53 28.36 16.94
CA GLN A 369 -26.72 27.14 16.93
C GLN A 369 -27.48 25.92 17.48
N ALA A 370 -28.38 26.12 18.44
CA ALA A 370 -29.23 25.06 18.97
C ALA A 370 -30.25 24.58 17.94
N ASP A 371 -30.85 25.50 17.17
CA ASP A 371 -31.77 25.16 16.09
C ASP A 371 -31.06 24.43 14.95
N ILE A 372 -29.85 24.87 14.58
CA ILE A 372 -29.02 24.19 13.57
C ILE A 372 -28.70 22.77 14.03
N LYS A 373 -28.31 22.58 15.29
CA LYS A 373 -28.01 21.26 15.85
C LYS A 373 -29.24 20.34 15.76
N ARG A 374 -30.39 20.78 16.29
CA ARG A 374 -31.65 20.00 16.28
C ARG A 374 -32.08 19.66 14.86
N PHE A 375 -32.10 20.65 13.95
CA PHE A 375 -32.44 20.43 12.55
C PHE A 375 -31.54 19.38 11.90
N MET A 376 -30.23 19.44 12.14
CA MET A 376 -29.29 18.48 11.56
C MET A 376 -29.44 17.07 12.15
N GLU A 377 -29.83 16.94 13.42
CA GLU A 377 -30.15 15.66 14.06
C GLU A 377 -31.40 15.04 13.42
N ASP A 378 -32.48 15.82 13.28
CA ASP A 378 -33.73 15.39 12.64
C ASP A 378 -33.48 15.00 11.18
N TYR A 379 -32.85 15.87 10.40
CA TYR A 379 -32.54 15.63 8.99
C TYR A 379 -31.62 14.41 8.79
N THR A 380 -30.66 14.18 9.70
CA THR A 380 -29.81 12.99 9.62
C THR A 380 -30.62 11.71 9.85
N SER A 381 -31.58 11.75 10.79
CA SER A 381 -32.47 10.63 11.11
C SER A 381 -33.49 10.33 10.00
N GLU A 382 -33.86 11.34 9.20
CA GLU A 382 -34.67 11.13 7.98
C GLU A 382 -33.88 10.46 6.85
N ILE A 383 -32.57 10.67 6.79
CA ILE A 383 -31.71 10.17 5.71
C ILE A 383 -31.16 8.77 6.01
N PHE A 384 -30.84 8.50 7.27
CA PHE A 384 -30.24 7.25 7.72
C PHE A 384 -31.18 6.46 8.63
N THR A 385 -31.29 5.16 8.36
CA THR A 385 -31.89 4.22 9.31
C THR A 385 -30.91 3.90 10.46
N PRO A 386 -31.40 3.49 11.64
CA PRO A 386 -30.54 3.02 12.73
C PRO A 386 -29.60 1.88 12.31
N GLU A 387 -30.07 0.95 11.48
CA GLU A 387 -29.29 -0.18 10.97
C GLU A 387 -28.15 0.29 10.05
N GLU A 388 -28.38 1.31 9.23
CA GLU A 388 -27.33 1.89 8.37
C GLU A 388 -26.28 2.65 9.18
N LEU A 389 -26.67 3.32 10.26
CA LEU A 389 -25.71 3.97 11.16
C LEU A 389 -24.85 2.95 11.90
N ALA A 390 -25.46 1.87 12.42
CA ALA A 390 -24.74 0.76 13.03
C ALA A 390 -23.82 0.07 12.01
N PHE A 391 -24.28 -0.11 10.77
CA PHE A 391 -23.46 -0.64 9.68
C PHE A 391 -22.24 0.26 9.43
N LYS A 392 -22.46 1.58 9.30
CA LYS A 392 -21.40 2.55 9.05
C LYS A 392 -20.36 2.54 10.16
N GLU A 393 -20.79 2.50 11.42
CA GLU A 393 -19.91 2.52 12.59
C GLU A 393 -18.92 1.35 12.59
N ARG A 394 -19.38 0.14 12.28
CA ARG A 394 -18.52 -1.06 12.28
C ARG A 394 -17.73 -1.28 10.97
N ALA A 395 -18.13 -0.69 9.85
CA ALA A 395 -17.54 -0.95 8.52
C ALA A 395 -16.68 0.21 7.96
N SER A 396 -16.80 1.41 8.52
CA SER A 396 -16.07 2.61 8.07
C SER A 396 -15.21 3.19 9.20
N GLY A 397 -14.13 3.85 8.80
CA GLY A 397 -13.14 4.41 9.72
C GLY A 397 -12.88 5.88 9.46
N THR A 398 -11.69 6.34 9.87
CA THR A 398 -11.25 7.70 9.57
C THR A 398 -10.81 7.80 8.12
N GLY A 399 -11.75 8.01 7.22
CA GLY A 399 -11.48 8.20 5.80
C GLY A 399 -12.72 8.68 5.05
N GLY A 400 -12.56 9.72 4.23
CA GLY A 400 -13.62 10.14 3.29
C GLY A 400 -13.70 9.20 2.08
N PHE A 401 -14.50 9.59 1.09
CA PHE A 401 -14.64 8.81 -0.15
C PHE A 401 -13.30 8.54 -0.85
N VAL A 402 -12.38 9.51 -0.85
CA VAL A 402 -11.02 9.40 -1.44
C VAL A 402 -10.12 8.41 -0.74
N HIS A 403 -10.52 7.95 0.45
CA HIS A 403 -9.78 7.07 1.34
C HIS A 403 -10.59 5.81 1.64
N TYR A 404 -11.43 5.40 0.69
CA TYR A 404 -12.17 4.15 0.74
C TYR A 404 -13.01 4.01 2.02
N TYR A 405 -13.59 5.14 2.46
CA TYR A 405 -14.39 5.25 3.68
C TYR A 405 -13.64 4.85 4.97
N GLY A 406 -12.31 4.79 4.93
CA GLY A 406 -11.49 4.28 6.02
C GLY A 406 -11.72 2.80 6.33
N SER A 407 -12.25 2.02 5.37
CA SER A 407 -12.51 0.60 5.56
C SER A 407 -11.23 -0.22 5.40
N ALA A 408 -10.96 -1.10 6.37
CA ALA A 408 -9.86 -2.06 6.30
C ALA A 408 -10.01 -3.01 5.11
N LYS A 409 -11.25 -3.34 4.71
CA LYS A 409 -11.55 -4.28 3.62
C LYS A 409 -10.91 -3.90 2.28
N PHE A 410 -10.94 -2.62 1.92
CA PHE A 410 -10.28 -2.17 0.68
C PHE A 410 -8.77 -2.38 0.73
N HIS A 411 -8.12 -1.93 1.80
CA HIS A 411 -6.66 -2.02 1.96
C HIS A 411 -6.20 -3.47 2.09
N ALA A 412 -6.99 -4.31 2.77
CA ALA A 412 -6.73 -5.74 2.93
C ALA A 412 -6.69 -6.46 1.57
N GLN A 413 -7.74 -6.29 0.75
CA GLN A 413 -7.79 -6.88 -0.60
C GLN A 413 -6.68 -6.33 -1.50
N ALA A 414 -6.40 -5.02 -1.44
CA ALA A 414 -5.31 -4.41 -2.21
C ALA A 414 -3.94 -5.00 -1.84
N GLY A 415 -3.66 -5.15 -0.54
CA GLY A 415 -2.40 -5.73 -0.05
C GLY A 415 -2.20 -7.17 -0.51
N GLN A 416 -3.24 -8.01 -0.40
CA GLN A 416 -3.23 -9.38 -0.91
C GLN A 416 -2.98 -9.42 -2.42
N ALA A 417 -3.71 -8.63 -3.20
CA ALA A 417 -3.59 -8.62 -4.66
C ALA A 417 -2.21 -8.14 -5.14
N PHE A 418 -1.59 -7.17 -4.44
CA PHE A 418 -0.23 -6.76 -4.75
C PHE A 418 0.78 -7.87 -4.47
N ALA A 419 0.60 -8.63 -3.39
CA ALA A 419 1.47 -9.75 -3.08
C ALA A 419 1.31 -10.88 -4.11
N GLU A 420 0.07 -11.26 -4.44
CA GLU A 420 -0.23 -12.29 -5.43
C GLU A 420 0.32 -11.94 -6.82
N ALA A 421 0.29 -10.66 -7.21
CA ALA A 421 0.89 -10.20 -8.47
C ALA A 421 2.41 -10.42 -8.51
N LEU A 422 3.13 -10.09 -7.44
CA LEU A 422 4.57 -10.33 -7.34
C LEU A 422 4.90 -11.83 -7.31
N LEU A 423 4.13 -12.62 -6.56
CA LEU A 423 4.33 -14.07 -6.45
C LEU A 423 4.09 -14.78 -7.79
N SER A 424 3.08 -14.34 -8.56
CA SER A 424 2.79 -14.90 -9.89
C SER A 424 3.93 -14.65 -10.89
N ASN A 425 4.64 -13.52 -10.76
CA ASN A 425 5.79 -13.20 -11.59
C ASN A 425 7.06 -14.01 -11.22
N GLN A 426 7.18 -14.44 -9.97
CA GLN A 426 8.30 -15.28 -9.51
C GLN A 426 8.15 -16.76 -9.87
N ALA A 427 6.94 -17.19 -10.27
CA ALA A 427 6.63 -18.57 -10.65
C ALA A 427 6.76 -18.83 -12.16
N GLN A 428 6.95 -17.78 -12.96
CA GLN A 428 7.26 -17.82 -14.39
C GLN A 428 8.77 -17.82 -14.59
#